data_AF-A0A2N5ZQQ6-F1
#
_entry.id   AF-A0A2N5ZQQ6-F1
#
_cell.length_a   1.000
_cell.length_b   1.000
_cell.length_c   1.000
_cell.angle_alpha   90.00
_cell.angle_beta   90.00
_cell.angle_gamma   90.00
#
_symmetry.space_group_name_H-M   'P 1'
#
loop_
_entity.id
_entity.type
_entity.pdbx_description
1 polymer ?
#
loop_
_entity_poly.entity_id
_entity_poly.type
_entity_poly.pdbx_seq_one_letter_code
_entity_poly.pdbx_strand_id
1 'polypeptide(L)' 'MMNLIKNIRKKVNGIIRSFTITGVLLIFLGILILKNDYIFTVLVALFMFIVAYTFLSGAYKLWSMKKDFDKYLNK' A
#
# COMPACT_ATOMS: atom_id res chain seq x y z
N MET A 1 10.19 27.34 4.83
CA MET A 1 9.87 25.99 5.36
C MET A 1 8.51 25.43 4.93
N MET A 2 7.46 26.26 4.79
CA MET A 2 6.10 25.79 4.46
C MET A 2 5.95 25.08 3.08
N ASN A 3 6.72 25.49 2.06
CA ASN A 3 6.71 24.84 0.74
C ASN A 3 7.30 23.43 0.75
N LEU A 4 8.30 23.15 1.60
CA LEU A 4 8.91 21.82 1.71
C LEU A 4 7.91 20.81 2.29
N ILE A 5 7.16 21.22 3.32
CA ILE A 5 6.13 20.40 3.97
C ILE A 5 4.98 20.10 2.99
N LYS A 6 4.60 21.07 2.15
CA LYS A 6 3.58 20.89 1.11
C LYS A 6 4.04 19.89 0.04
N ASN A 7 5.31 19.95 -0.34
CA ASN A 7 5.91 19.00 -1.29
C ASN A 7 6.00 17.57 -0.71
N ILE A 8 6.42 17.43 0.55
CA ILE A 8 6.48 16.15 1.25
C ILE A 8 5.09 15.53 1.35
N ARG A 9 4.07 16.30 1.75
CA ARG A 9 2.67 15.84 1.78
C ARG A 9 2.21 15.32 0.41
N LYS A 10 2.51 16.02 -0.67
CA LYS A 10 2.12 15.62 -2.03
C LYS A 10 2.81 14.32 -2.45
N LYS A 11 4.10 14.17 -2.13
CA LYS A 11 4.89 12.95 -2.41
C LYS A 11 4.37 11.75 -1.62
N VAL A 12 4.17 11.92 -0.31
CA VAL A 12 3.64 10.86 0.58
C VAL A 12 2.25 10.42 0.13
N ASN A 13 1.39 11.34 -0.30
CA ASN A 13 0.08 10.99 -0.83
C ASN A 13 0.16 10.17 -2.13
N GLY A 14 1.10 10.50 -3.02
CA GLY A 14 1.37 9.74 -4.23
C GLY A 14 1.90 8.33 -3.93
N ILE A 15 2.77 8.20 -2.92
CA ILE A 15 3.29 6.91 -2.46
C ILE A 15 2.15 6.08 -1.87
N ILE A 16 1.36 6.62 -0.94
CA ILE A 16 0.20 5.91 -0.36
C ILE A 16 -0.72 5.40 -1.47
N ARG A 17 -1.09 6.27 -2.44
CA ARG A 17 -1.95 5.90 -3.56
C ARG A 17 -1.35 4.78 -4.42
N SER A 18 -0.04 4.84 -4.69
CA SER A 18 0.65 3.81 -5.48
C SER A 18 0.65 2.48 -4.72
N PHE A 19 1.03 2.48 -3.45
CA PHE A 19 1.02 1.27 -2.60
C PHE A 19 -0.39 0.66 -2.52
N THR A 20 -1.45 1.47 -2.38
CA THR A 20 -2.83 0.98 -2.39
C THR A 20 -3.20 0.34 -3.73
N ILE A 21 -2.91 1.00 -4.85
CA ILE A 21 -3.22 0.48 -6.19
C ILE A 21 -2.47 -0.82 -6.45
N THR A 22 -1.17 -0.87 -6.15
CA THR A 22 -0.35 -2.07 -6.33
C THR A 22 -0.82 -3.23 -5.45
N GLY A 23 -1.17 -2.98 -4.18
CA GLY A 23 -1.71 -4.00 -3.29
C GLY A 23 -3.04 -4.58 -3.78
N VAL A 24 -3.95 -3.73 -4.29
CA VAL A 24 -5.22 -4.17 -4.88
C VAL A 24 -5.00 -4.98 -6.16
N LEU A 25 -4.07 -4.56 -7.03
CA LEU A 25 -3.70 -5.30 -8.25
C LEU A 25 -3.17 -6.70 -7.93
N LEU A 26 -2.31 -6.83 -6.92
CA LEU A 26 -1.78 -8.11 -6.46
C LEU A 26 -2.89 -9.05 -5.95
N ILE A 27 -3.91 -8.51 -5.28
CA ILE A 27 -5.08 -9.28 -4.85
C ILE A 27 -5.83 -9.85 -6.07
N PHE A 28 -6.11 -9.02 -7.07
CA PHE A 28 -6.78 -9.49 -8.29
C PHE A 28 -5.96 -10.57 -9.02
N LEU A 29 -4.65 -10.38 -9.13
CA LEU A 29 -3.74 -11.37 -9.71
C LEU A 29 -3.75 -12.69 -8.93
N GLY A 30 -3.72 -12.64 -7.60
CA GLY A 30 -3.82 -13.84 -6.76
C GLY A 30 -5.11 -14.64 -6.99
N ILE A 31 -6.24 -13.95 -7.11
CA ILE A 31 -7.56 -14.57 -7.39
C ILE A 31 -7.58 -15.20 -8.79
N LEU A 32 -7.03 -14.52 -9.80
CA LEU A 32 -6.92 -15.03 -11.17
C LEU A 32 -6.06 -16.30 -11.25
N ILE A 33 -4.96 -16.33 -10.48
CA ILE A 33 -4.03 -17.45 -10.43
C ILE A 33 -4.72 -18.68 -9.84
N LEU A 34 -5.49 -18.52 -8.74
CA LEU A 34 -6.23 -19.57 -8.02
C LEU A 34 -7.19 -20.45 -8.88
N LYS A 35 -7.45 -20.10 -10.14
CA LYS A 35 -8.28 -20.90 -11.05
C LYS A 35 -7.63 -22.22 -11.48
N ASN A 36 -6.30 -22.38 -11.35
CA ASN A 36 -5.61 -23.61 -11.74
C ASN A 36 -5.48 -24.60 -10.57
N ASP A 37 -5.79 -25.88 -10.80
CA ASP A 37 -5.81 -26.95 -9.79
C ASP A 37 -4.45 -27.36 -9.19
N TYR A 38 -3.36 -26.69 -9.56
CA TYR A 38 -2.03 -27.01 -9.05
C TYR A 38 -1.79 -26.44 -7.63
N ILE A 39 -1.29 -27.26 -6.71
CA ILE A 39 -0.94 -26.85 -5.34
C ILE A 39 0.06 -25.66 -5.33
N PHE A 40 0.98 -25.61 -6.30
CA PHE A 40 1.91 -24.48 -6.48
C PHE A 40 1.20 -23.16 -6.74
N THR A 41 0.08 -23.19 -7.47
CA THR A 41 -0.75 -22.01 -7.77
C THR A 41 -1.31 -21.39 -6.49
N VAL A 42 -1.78 -22.23 -5.57
CA VAL A 42 -2.31 -21.80 -4.27
C VAL A 42 -1.19 -21.17 -3.44
N LEU A 43 -0.01 -21.79 -3.40
CA LEU A 43 1.15 -21.27 -2.67
C LEU A 43 1.59 -19.89 -3.18
N VAL A 44 1.64 -19.71 -4.50
CA VAL A 44 2.00 -18.44 -5.16
C VAL A 44 0.93 -17.36 -4.91
N ALA A 45 -0.35 -17.72 -4.99
CA ALA A 45 -1.43 -16.79 -4.68
C ALA A 45 -1.35 -16.31 -3.22
N LEU A 46 -1.11 -17.23 -2.28
CA LEU A 46 -0.96 -16.92 -0.85
C LEU A 46 0.22 -15.99 -0.60
N PHE A 47 1.35 -16.23 -1.27
CA PHE A 47 2.49 -15.32 -1.24
C PHE A 47 2.13 -13.92 -1.78
N MET A 48 1.43 -13.84 -2.91
CA MET A 48 0.96 -12.57 -3.46
C MET A 48 0.02 -11.83 -2.49
N PHE A 49 -0.86 -12.53 -1.78
CA PHE A 49 -1.73 -11.93 -0.76
C PHE A 49 -0.94 -11.38 0.42
N ILE A 50 0.08 -12.09 0.91
CA ILE A 50 0.96 -11.61 1.99
C ILE A 50 1.69 -10.34 1.56
N VAL A 51 2.20 -10.33 0.33
CA VAL A 51 2.86 -9.16 -0.26
C VAL A 51 1.88 -7.99 -0.37
N ALA A 52 0.69 -8.22 -0.92
CA ALA A 52 -0.36 -7.22 -1.02
C ALA A 52 -0.75 -6.62 0.34
N TYR A 53 -0.93 -7.47 1.36
CA TYR A 53 -1.21 -7.05 2.72
C TYR A 53 -0.09 -6.15 3.28
N THR A 54 1.16 -6.50 3.01
CA THR A 54 2.32 -5.70 3.43
C THR A 54 2.32 -4.32 2.76
N PHE A 55 2.02 -4.25 1.46
CA PHE A 55 1.89 -2.98 0.73
C PHE A 55 0.75 -2.11 1.30
N LEU A 56 -0.41 -2.71 1.57
CA LEU A 56 -1.57 -2.01 2.13
C LEU A 56 -1.31 -1.52 3.57
N SER A 57 -0.70 -2.36 4.40
CA SER A 57 -0.30 -2.01 5.77
C SER A 57 0.75 -0.89 5.78
N GLY A 58 1.72 -0.92 4.86
CA GLY A 58 2.68 0.15 4.65
C GLY A 58 2.00 1.47 4.25
N ALA A 59 1.05 1.43 3.33
CA ALA A 59 0.25 2.60 2.94
C ALA A 59 -0.51 3.19 4.14
N TYR A 60 -1.11 2.33 4.96
CA TYR A 60 -1.84 2.76 6.16
C TYR A 60 -0.93 3.40 7.21
N LYS A 61 0.24 2.81 7.50
CA LYS A 61 1.23 3.39 8.40
C LYS A 61 1.73 4.75 7.90
N LEU A 62 2.02 4.86 6.60
CA LEU A 62 2.43 6.13 5.98
C LEU A 62 1.33 7.20 6.07
N TRP A 63 0.06 6.80 5.93
CA TRP A 63 -1.06 7.70 6.10
C TRP A 63 -1.23 8.16 7.55
N SER A 64 -1.08 7.27 8.53
CA SER A 64 -1.11 7.62 9.95
C SER A 64 0.01 8.59 10.30
N MET A 65 1.25 8.29 9.87
CA MET A 65 2.39 9.19 10.08
C MET A 65 2.12 10.57 9.50
N LYS A 66 1.62 10.66 8.26
CA LYS A 66 1.23 11.94 7.64
C LYS A 66 0.20 12.68 8.50
N LYS A 67 -0.80 11.98 9.03
CA LYS A 67 -1.86 12.56 9.86
C LYS A 67 -1.32 13.09 11.19
N ASP A 68 -0.40 12.37 11.83
CA ASP A 68 0.26 12.80 13.06
C ASP A 68 1.15 14.02 12.81
N PHE A 69 1.97 14.00 11.74
CA PHE A 69 2.77 15.17 11.34
C PHE A 69 1.90 16.40 11.08
N ASP A 70 0.79 16.25 10.36
CA ASP A 70 -0.15 17.35 10.11
C ASP A 70 -0.78 17.88 11.41
N LYS A 71 -1.04 17.02 12.39
CA LYS A 71 -1.58 17.40 13.70
C LYS A 71 -0.58 18.17 14.56
N TYR A 72 0.70 17.79 14.54
CA TYR A 72 1.76 18.51 15.25
C TYR A 72 2.14 19.84 14.60
N LEU A 73 2.02 19.96 13.27
CA LEU A 73 2.36 21.17 12.53
C LEU A 73 1.26 22.25 12.52
N ASN A 74 0.03 21.90 12.88
CA ASN A 74 -1.10 22.82 12.98
C ASN A 74 -1.39 23.31 14.42
N LYS A 75 -0.51 22.98 15.38
CA LYS A 75 -0.59 23.42 16.77
C LYS A 75 0.52 24.44 17.03
#